data_AF-A0A9C9ESE0-F1
#
_entry.id   AF-A0A9C9ESE0-F1
#
_cell.length_a   1.000
_cell.length_b   1.000
_cell.length_c   1.000
_cell.angle_alpha   90.00
_cell.angle_beta   90.00
_cell.angle_gamma   90.00
#
_symmetry.space_group_name_H-M   'P 1'
#
loop_
_entity.id
_entity.type
_entity.pdbx_description
1 polymer ?
#
loop_
_entity_poly.entity_id
_entity_poly.type
_entity_poly.pdbx_seq_one_letter_code
_entity_poly.pdbx_strand_id
1 'polypeptide(L)'
;AAITQFPDSHFNLVRPGGMIYGMLLQPGFNGIGFKPVISFKSRIVNVKRVKKRTGVSYGRTYHFDRDSTVAAVAAGYGHGLSRALSNKGYLLVRGRRAPIVGMVTMDVTLIDVTDIPKVAVGDEVVIFGHQGDASISVYEVAEWCGTISYEVTCGIGKRVPRVYIENGRVTGIVTLVGERLPKEHVPLSQERV
;
A
#
# COMPACT_ATOMS: atom_id res chain seq x y z
N ALA A 1 6.61 22.66 -0.72
CA ALA A 1 7.81 23.42 -1.14
C ALA A 1 7.62 24.90 -0.83
N ALA A 2 6.84 25.67 -1.59
CA ALA A 2 6.74 27.13 -1.39
C ALA A 2 6.35 27.57 0.03
N ILE A 3 5.27 26.98 0.58
CA ILE A 3 4.78 27.31 1.94
C ILE A 3 5.87 27.14 3.02
N THR A 4 6.77 26.17 2.87
CA THR A 4 7.80 25.86 3.89
C THR A 4 9.18 26.44 3.56
N GLN A 5 9.48 26.69 2.29
CA GLN A 5 10.79 27.18 1.83
C GLN A 5 10.84 28.69 1.71
N PHE A 6 9.71 29.33 1.38
CA PHE A 6 9.64 30.75 1.08
C PHE A 6 8.51 31.38 1.92
N PRO A 7 8.72 31.59 3.23
CA PRO A 7 7.73 32.25 4.10
C PRO A 7 7.27 33.61 3.55
N ASP A 8 8.17 34.36 2.92
CA ASP A 8 7.86 35.66 2.34
C ASP A 8 6.91 35.59 1.12
N SER A 9 6.67 34.39 0.56
CA SER A 9 5.79 34.19 -0.60
C SER A 9 4.31 33.99 -0.25
N HIS A 10 3.92 34.11 1.04
CA HIS A 10 2.59 33.74 1.51
C HIS A 10 1.50 34.76 1.16
N PHE A 11 1.86 36.02 0.92
CA PHE A 11 0.93 37.13 0.71
C PHE A 11 -0.24 37.06 1.73
N ASN A 12 -1.49 36.96 1.27
CA ASN A 12 -2.68 36.87 2.11
C ASN A 12 -3.28 35.45 2.21
N LEU A 13 -2.79 34.47 1.44
CA LEU A 13 -3.37 33.13 1.37
C LEU A 13 -2.36 32.09 0.86
N VAL A 14 -2.31 30.95 1.56
CA VAL A 14 -1.57 29.75 1.13
C VAL A 14 -2.53 28.60 0.80
N ARG A 15 -2.10 27.68 -0.06
CA ARG A 15 -2.89 26.51 -0.49
C ARG A 15 -2.15 25.21 -0.19
N PRO A 16 -2.19 24.71 1.05
CA PRO A 16 -1.51 23.47 1.40
C PRO A 16 -2.24 22.29 0.76
N GLY A 17 -1.59 21.66 -0.23
CA GLY A 17 -2.04 20.43 -0.89
C GLY A 17 -1.55 19.19 -0.15
N GLY A 18 -0.74 18.34 -0.81
CA GLY A 18 -0.21 17.08 -0.25
C GLY A 18 0.47 17.18 1.11
N MET A 19 0.94 18.36 1.49
CA MET A 19 1.45 18.66 2.82
C MET A 19 0.48 18.27 3.95
N ILE A 20 -0.83 18.51 3.77
CA ILE A 20 -1.84 18.16 4.79
C ILE A 20 -1.99 16.65 4.97
N TYR A 21 -1.56 15.86 3.98
CA TYR A 21 -1.55 14.40 4.01
C TYR A 21 -0.20 13.81 4.42
N GLY A 22 0.75 14.66 4.82
CA GLY A 22 2.13 14.25 5.06
C GLY A 22 2.87 13.80 3.80
N MET A 23 2.38 14.20 2.62
CA MET A 23 3.00 13.93 1.33
C MET A 23 3.83 15.14 0.87
N LEU A 24 5.11 15.20 1.24
CA LEU A 24 6.09 16.14 0.71
C LEU A 24 6.57 15.76 -0.70
N LEU A 25 6.60 16.70 -1.63
CA LEU A 25 6.92 16.42 -3.04
C LEU A 25 8.36 15.92 -3.31
N GLN A 26 9.28 15.96 -2.34
CA GLN A 26 10.66 15.54 -2.52
C GLN A 26 11.27 14.86 -1.28
N PRO A 27 12.04 13.76 -1.45
CA PRO A 27 12.92 13.21 -0.43
C PRO A 27 13.94 14.28 0.02
N GLY A 28 14.20 14.40 1.32
CA GLY A 28 15.18 15.36 1.87
C GLY A 28 14.57 16.62 2.50
N PHE A 29 13.25 16.79 2.46
CA PHE A 29 12.55 17.82 3.23
C PHE A 29 12.40 17.42 4.71
N ASN A 30 13.54 17.20 5.39
CA ASN A 30 13.63 16.59 6.72
C ASN A 30 13.45 17.57 7.89
N GLY A 31 13.12 18.84 7.64
CA GLY A 31 13.04 19.87 8.69
C GLY A 31 11.70 19.97 9.42
N ILE A 32 10.63 19.44 8.84
CA ILE A 32 9.27 19.61 9.36
C ILE A 32 8.66 18.22 9.47
N GLY A 33 8.39 17.77 10.70
CA GLY A 33 7.96 16.40 11.04
C GLY A 33 6.55 16.05 10.57
N PHE A 34 6.26 16.22 9.28
CA PHE A 34 5.03 15.79 8.65
C PHE A 34 4.92 14.27 8.72
N LYS A 35 3.77 13.79 9.19
CA LYS A 35 3.48 12.37 9.31
C LYS A 35 2.56 11.95 8.18
N PRO A 36 2.91 10.93 7.38
CA PRO A 36 1.99 10.35 6.41
C PRO A 36 0.71 9.89 7.11
N VAL A 37 -0.46 10.30 6.60
CA VAL A 37 -1.76 9.99 7.22
C VAL A 37 -2.54 8.88 6.50
N ILE A 38 -1.99 8.32 5.42
CA ILE A 38 -2.64 7.32 4.58
C ILE A 38 -1.80 6.04 4.59
N SER A 39 -2.46 4.91 4.81
CA SER A 39 -1.91 3.58 4.58
C SER A 39 -2.84 2.78 3.68
N PHE A 40 -2.29 1.99 2.76
CA PHE A 40 -3.08 1.10 1.92
C PHE A 40 -2.70 -0.35 2.23
N LYS A 41 -3.71 -1.12 2.62
CA LYS A 41 -3.56 -2.49 3.14
C LYS A 41 -4.50 -3.45 2.43
N SER A 42 -4.14 -4.72 2.44
CA SER A 42 -4.93 -5.85 1.93
C SER A 42 -4.63 -7.09 2.78
N ARG A 43 -5.08 -8.26 2.32
CA ARG A 43 -4.83 -9.55 2.98
C ARG A 43 -4.45 -10.62 1.98
N ILE A 44 -3.73 -11.62 2.48
CA ILE A 44 -3.46 -12.86 1.75
C ILE A 44 -4.73 -13.70 1.67
N VAL A 45 -5.11 -14.13 0.47
CA VAL A 45 -6.27 -15.01 0.23
C VAL A 45 -5.88 -16.43 -0.15
N ASN A 46 -4.63 -16.66 -0.53
CA ASN A 46 -4.11 -18.00 -0.82
C ASN A 46 -2.59 -18.04 -0.63
N VAL A 47 -2.07 -19.20 -0.22
CA VAL A 47 -0.62 -19.48 -0.11
C VAL A 47 -0.36 -20.84 -0.74
N LYS A 48 0.60 -20.90 -1.67
CA LYS A 48 0.94 -22.13 -2.39
C LYS A 48 2.44 -22.30 -2.57
N ARG A 49 2.93 -23.52 -2.39
CA ARG A 49 4.30 -23.89 -2.76
C ARG A 49 4.39 -24.20 -4.24
N VAL A 50 5.42 -23.67 -4.89
CA VAL A 50 5.72 -23.88 -6.31
C VAL A 50 7.13 -24.42 -6.47
N LYS A 51 7.35 -25.19 -7.53
CA LYS A 51 8.66 -25.75 -7.85
C LYS A 51 9.51 -24.74 -8.60
N LYS A 52 10.84 -24.89 -8.50
CA LYS A 52 11.79 -24.21 -9.39
C LYS A 52 11.31 -24.26 -10.85
N ARG A 53 11.51 -23.17 -11.60
CA ARG A 53 11.06 -22.93 -12.99
C ARG A 53 9.55 -22.84 -13.20
N THR A 54 8.73 -22.82 -12.14
CA THR A 54 7.29 -22.52 -12.30
C THR A 54 7.12 -21.08 -12.78
N GLY A 55 6.40 -20.89 -13.89
CA GLY A 55 5.98 -19.57 -14.36
C GLY A 55 4.66 -19.14 -13.70
N VAL A 56 4.52 -17.86 -13.34
CA VAL A 56 3.32 -17.34 -12.63
C VAL A 56 2.67 -16.14 -13.30
N SER A 57 1.38 -15.96 -12.99
CA SER A 57 0.50 -14.92 -13.53
C SER A 57 0.38 -14.94 -15.06
N TYR A 58 -0.28 -13.94 -15.63
CA TYR A 58 -0.49 -13.81 -17.06
C TYR A 58 0.83 -13.71 -17.83
N GLY A 59 0.89 -14.39 -18.98
CA GLY A 59 2.07 -14.41 -19.84
C GLY A 59 3.30 -15.12 -19.25
N ARG A 60 3.22 -15.63 -18.01
CA ARG A 60 4.33 -16.27 -17.30
C ARG A 60 5.60 -15.41 -17.33
N THR A 61 5.44 -14.09 -17.10
CA THR A 61 6.56 -13.13 -17.19
C THR A 61 7.59 -13.28 -16.08
N TYR A 62 7.28 -14.06 -15.04
CA TYR A 62 8.20 -14.40 -13.95
C TYR A 62 8.32 -15.91 -13.80
N HIS A 63 9.55 -16.39 -13.60
CA HIS A 63 9.87 -17.79 -13.32
C HIS A 63 10.78 -17.88 -12.10
N PHE A 64 10.49 -18.81 -11.20
CA PHE A 64 11.31 -19.01 -10.01
C PHE A 64 12.62 -19.76 -10.31
N ASP A 65 13.70 -19.38 -9.63
CA ASP A 65 15.01 -20.02 -9.68
C ASP A 65 15.21 -21.10 -8.61
N ARG A 66 14.29 -21.18 -7.64
CA ARG A 66 14.23 -22.17 -6.55
C ARG A 66 12.79 -22.59 -6.24
N ASP A 67 12.65 -23.67 -5.47
CA ASP A 67 11.36 -24.01 -4.85
C ASP A 67 10.94 -22.85 -3.93
N SER A 68 9.75 -22.33 -4.16
CA SER A 68 9.32 -21.06 -3.57
C SER A 68 7.90 -21.17 -3.00
N THR A 69 7.55 -20.26 -2.10
CA THR A 69 6.18 -20.11 -1.57
C THR A 69 5.60 -18.79 -2.06
N VAL A 70 4.47 -18.86 -2.74
CA VAL A 70 3.82 -17.70 -3.37
C VAL A 70 2.51 -17.44 -2.65
N ALA A 71 2.27 -16.18 -2.29
CA ALA A 71 1.01 -15.73 -1.73
C ALA A 71 0.22 -14.89 -2.75
N ALA A 72 -1.10 -15.09 -2.78
CA ALA A 72 -2.02 -14.25 -3.53
C ALA A 72 -2.63 -13.21 -2.59
N VAL A 73 -2.50 -11.94 -2.96
CA VAL A 73 -3.01 -10.78 -2.23
C VAL A 73 -4.27 -10.26 -2.93
N ALA A 74 -5.34 -10.01 -2.18
CA ALA A 74 -6.59 -9.45 -2.69
C ALA A 74 -6.49 -7.94 -2.97
N ALA A 75 -5.56 -7.58 -3.84
CA ALA A 75 -5.40 -6.23 -4.37
C ALA A 75 -4.79 -6.31 -5.78
N GLY A 76 -5.25 -5.42 -6.65
CA GLY A 76 -4.79 -5.32 -8.03
C GLY A 76 -5.08 -3.94 -8.59
N TYR A 77 -4.93 -3.76 -9.90
CA TYR A 77 -5.09 -2.44 -10.51
C TYR A 77 -6.52 -1.89 -10.42
N GLY A 78 -7.55 -2.75 -10.28
CA GLY A 78 -8.93 -2.34 -10.01
C GLY A 78 -9.12 -1.69 -8.63
N HIS A 79 -8.15 -1.87 -7.73
CA HIS A 79 -8.10 -1.28 -6.39
C HIS A 79 -7.11 -0.11 -6.28
N GLY A 80 -6.36 0.18 -7.35
CA GLY A 80 -5.34 1.24 -7.39
C GLY A 80 -3.90 0.75 -7.24
N LEU A 81 -3.66 -0.55 -7.12
CA LEU A 81 -2.29 -1.09 -7.18
C LEU A 81 -1.82 -1.11 -8.64
N SER A 82 -0.98 -0.16 -9.02
CA SER A 82 -0.60 0.06 -10.42
C SER A 82 -0.07 -1.20 -11.10
N ARG A 83 -0.52 -1.42 -12.34
CA ARG A 83 0.00 -2.52 -13.18
C ARG A 83 1.50 -2.35 -13.50
N ALA A 84 2.03 -1.14 -13.39
CA ALA A 84 3.46 -0.85 -13.57
C ALA A 84 4.36 -1.55 -12.52
N LEU A 85 3.78 -1.99 -11.39
CA LEU A 85 4.47 -2.77 -10.35
C LEU A 85 4.65 -4.26 -10.72
N SER A 86 4.22 -4.68 -11.91
CA SER A 86 4.44 -6.07 -12.36
C SER A 86 5.94 -6.40 -12.37
N ASN A 87 6.35 -7.42 -11.61
CA ASN A 87 7.75 -7.80 -11.38
C ASN A 87 8.63 -6.72 -10.74
N LYS A 88 8.04 -5.71 -10.07
CA LYS A 88 8.78 -4.59 -9.47
C LYS A 88 8.25 -4.27 -8.08
N GLY A 89 9.15 -3.80 -7.24
CA GLY A 89 8.79 -3.35 -5.91
C GLY A 89 8.38 -4.50 -4.98
N TYR A 90 7.87 -4.09 -3.81
CA TYR A 90 7.63 -4.98 -2.68
C TYR A 90 6.33 -4.62 -1.99
N LEU A 91 5.74 -5.59 -1.29
CA LEU A 91 4.71 -5.38 -0.26
C LEU A 91 5.27 -5.82 1.09
N LEU A 92 4.70 -5.37 2.21
CA LEU A 92 5.06 -5.89 3.54
C LEU A 92 4.12 -7.01 3.97
N VAL A 93 4.69 -8.10 4.45
CA VAL A 93 3.98 -9.18 5.13
C VAL A 93 4.78 -9.55 6.37
N ARG A 94 4.13 -9.56 7.53
CA ARG A 94 4.77 -9.85 8.84
C ARG A 94 6.05 -9.03 9.09
N GLY A 95 6.02 -7.75 8.71
CA GLY A 95 7.14 -6.81 8.88
C GLY A 95 8.31 -7.04 7.93
N ARG A 96 8.14 -7.86 6.88
CA ARG A 96 9.19 -8.16 5.90
C ARG A 96 8.73 -7.82 4.49
N ARG A 97 9.66 -7.33 3.65
CA ARG A 97 9.42 -7.05 2.23
C ARG A 97 9.30 -8.36 1.45
N ALA A 98 8.21 -8.52 0.71
CA ALA A 98 7.92 -9.60 -0.21
C ALA A 98 7.86 -9.03 -1.64
N PRO A 99 8.70 -9.46 -2.59
CA PRO A 99 8.70 -8.92 -3.94
C PRO A 99 7.43 -9.32 -4.70
N ILE A 100 6.95 -8.40 -5.54
CA ILE A 100 5.85 -8.69 -6.47
C ILE A 100 6.37 -9.55 -7.61
N VAL A 101 5.70 -10.68 -7.87
CA VAL A 101 6.11 -11.67 -8.88
C VAL A 101 4.99 -11.92 -9.89
N GLY A 102 5.32 -11.81 -11.17
CA GLY A 102 4.36 -11.86 -12.27
C GLY A 102 3.57 -10.56 -12.46
N MET A 103 2.56 -10.62 -13.33
CA MET A 103 1.71 -9.48 -13.65
C MET A 103 0.74 -9.16 -12.51
N VAL A 104 0.64 -7.89 -12.15
CA VAL A 104 -0.47 -7.36 -11.34
C VAL A 104 -1.76 -7.47 -12.16
N THR A 105 -2.77 -8.15 -11.61
CA THR A 105 -4.07 -8.37 -12.27
C THR A 105 -5.11 -7.38 -11.74
N MET A 106 -6.37 -7.49 -12.18
CA MET A 106 -7.42 -6.55 -11.77
C MET A 106 -7.62 -6.55 -10.25
N ASP A 107 -7.70 -7.74 -9.67
CA ASP A 107 -8.11 -7.91 -8.27
C ASP A 107 -7.09 -8.68 -7.42
N VAL A 108 -6.11 -9.32 -8.05
CA VAL A 108 -5.11 -10.16 -7.36
C VAL A 108 -3.69 -9.83 -7.79
N THR A 109 -2.78 -9.84 -6.82
CA THR A 109 -1.34 -9.71 -7.02
C THR A 109 -0.62 -10.86 -6.34
N LEU A 110 0.40 -11.40 -6.98
CA LEU A 110 1.23 -12.46 -6.41
C LEU A 110 2.51 -11.86 -5.84
N ILE A 111 2.90 -12.35 -4.67
CA ILE A 111 4.16 -12.02 -4.00
C ILE A 111 4.92 -13.28 -3.63
N ASP A 112 6.25 -13.23 -3.70
CA ASP A 112 7.10 -14.30 -3.18
C ASP A 112 7.30 -14.10 -1.68
N VAL A 113 6.89 -15.10 -0.90
CA VAL A 113 6.99 -15.11 0.57
C VAL A 113 7.92 -16.21 1.08
N THR A 114 8.77 -16.76 0.21
CA THR A 114 9.67 -17.88 0.53
C THR A 114 10.52 -17.64 1.77
N ASP A 115 11.06 -16.44 1.93
CA ASP A 115 11.95 -16.09 3.05
C ASP A 115 11.21 -15.47 4.26
N ILE A 116 9.87 -15.48 4.24
CA ILE A 116 9.01 -14.96 5.30
C ILE A 116 8.36 -16.14 6.04
N PRO A 117 8.78 -16.45 7.27
CA PRO A 117 8.29 -17.61 7.99
C PRO A 117 6.84 -17.43 8.43
N LYS A 118 6.09 -18.54 8.46
CA LYS A 118 4.72 -18.64 9.00
C LYS A 118 3.68 -17.74 8.31
N VAL A 119 3.90 -17.40 7.04
CA VAL A 119 2.89 -16.70 6.24
C VAL A 119 1.65 -17.59 6.05
N ALA A 120 0.47 -17.01 6.30
CA ALA A 120 -0.80 -17.71 6.23
C ALA A 120 -1.89 -16.88 5.53
N VAL A 121 -2.95 -17.56 5.10
CA VAL A 121 -4.18 -16.90 4.63
C VAL A 121 -4.74 -16.02 5.75
N GLY A 122 -5.15 -14.80 5.38
CA GLY A 122 -5.65 -13.79 6.31
C GLY A 122 -4.59 -12.85 6.87
N ASP A 123 -3.28 -13.14 6.70
CA ASP A 123 -2.21 -12.22 7.11
C ASP A 123 -2.38 -10.86 6.42
N GLU A 124 -2.17 -9.78 7.19
CA GLU A 124 -2.18 -8.41 6.69
C GLU A 124 -1.01 -8.18 5.72
N VAL A 125 -1.33 -7.56 4.59
CA VAL A 125 -0.36 -7.08 3.61
C VAL A 125 -0.42 -5.56 3.57
N VAL A 126 0.72 -4.89 3.74
CA VAL A 126 0.81 -3.43 3.60
C VAL A 126 1.43 -3.10 2.25
N ILE A 127 0.67 -2.38 1.42
CA ILE A 127 1.10 -1.91 0.09
C ILE A 127 1.96 -0.66 0.25
N PHE A 128 1.50 0.30 1.06
CA PHE A 128 2.31 1.38 1.60
C PHE A 128 1.78 1.78 2.99
N GLY A 129 2.67 2.26 3.85
CA GLY A 129 2.44 2.49 5.27
C GLY A 129 3.42 1.70 6.15
N HIS A 130 3.04 1.48 7.40
CA HIS A 130 3.85 0.78 8.40
C HIS A 130 3.28 -0.60 8.75
N GLN A 131 4.17 -1.53 9.07
CA GLN A 131 3.86 -2.83 9.67
C GLN A 131 4.94 -3.19 10.70
N GLY A 132 4.67 -2.92 11.98
CA GLY A 132 5.71 -2.93 13.02
C GLY A 132 6.76 -1.86 12.73
N ASP A 133 8.04 -2.22 12.83
CA ASP A 133 9.16 -1.32 12.57
C ASP A 133 9.47 -1.13 11.07
N ALA A 134 8.85 -1.94 10.19
CA ALA A 134 9.05 -1.85 8.76
C ALA A 134 8.05 -0.88 8.12
N SER A 135 8.48 -0.21 7.05
CA SER A 135 7.63 0.65 6.24
C SER A 135 7.93 0.57 4.74
N ILE A 136 6.90 0.83 3.95
CA ILE A 136 7.02 1.18 2.53
C ILE A 136 6.35 2.53 2.36
N SER A 137 7.10 3.53 1.94
CA SER A 137 6.54 4.87 1.70
C SER A 137 5.78 4.90 0.37
N VAL A 138 4.83 5.82 0.25
CA VAL A 138 4.15 6.08 -1.04
C VAL A 138 5.13 6.56 -2.13
N TYR A 139 6.27 7.15 -1.73
CA TYR A 139 7.34 7.58 -2.65
C TYR A 139 8.05 6.41 -3.28
N GLU A 140 8.37 5.38 -2.49
CA GLU A 140 8.98 4.16 -3.02
C GLU A 140 8.04 3.50 -4.04
N VAL A 141 6.74 3.44 -3.73
CA VAL A 141 5.74 2.93 -4.69
C VAL A 141 5.70 3.78 -5.95
N ALA A 142 5.70 5.11 -5.81
CA ALA A 142 5.71 6.03 -6.95
C ALA A 142 6.97 5.87 -7.82
N GLU A 143 8.14 5.72 -7.20
CA GLU A 143 9.41 5.46 -7.87
C GLU A 143 9.37 4.15 -8.66
N TRP A 144 8.90 3.05 -8.07
CA TRP A 144 8.74 1.77 -8.77
C TRP A 144 7.75 1.84 -9.94
N CYS A 145 6.72 2.68 -9.81
CA CYS A 145 5.76 2.96 -10.87
C CYS A 145 6.27 3.93 -11.95
N GLY A 146 7.34 4.69 -11.69
CA GLY A 146 7.79 5.77 -12.56
C GLY A 146 6.87 7.00 -12.55
N THR A 147 6.31 7.35 -11.39
CA THR A 147 5.36 8.46 -11.20
C THR A 147 5.57 9.20 -9.88
N ILE A 148 4.59 10.00 -9.46
CA ILE A 148 4.56 10.78 -8.22
C ILE A 148 3.54 10.22 -7.21
N SER A 149 3.73 10.50 -5.92
CA SER A 149 2.86 10.03 -4.83
C SER A 149 1.39 10.44 -4.95
N TYR A 150 1.12 11.58 -5.60
CA TYR A 150 -0.25 12.03 -5.88
C TYR A 150 -0.98 11.07 -6.82
N GLU A 151 -0.31 10.59 -7.86
CA GLU A 151 -0.93 9.65 -8.80
C GLU A 151 -1.21 8.31 -8.11
N VAL A 152 -0.27 7.84 -7.28
CA VAL A 152 -0.44 6.59 -6.50
C VAL A 152 -1.65 6.69 -5.56
N THR A 153 -1.77 7.79 -4.80
CA THR A 153 -2.89 7.96 -3.84
C THR A 153 -4.23 8.22 -4.52
N CYS A 154 -4.27 9.05 -5.56
CA CYS A 154 -5.48 9.29 -6.35
C CYS A 154 -5.93 8.04 -7.12
N GLY A 155 -4.99 7.14 -7.45
CA GLY A 155 -5.28 5.87 -8.13
C GLY A 155 -6.10 4.89 -7.31
N ILE A 156 -6.22 5.07 -5.99
CA ILE A 156 -7.02 4.22 -5.11
C ILE A 156 -8.50 4.41 -5.46
N GLY A 157 -9.07 3.46 -6.20
CA GLY A 157 -10.43 3.56 -6.70
C GLY A 157 -11.50 3.42 -5.61
N LYS A 158 -12.76 3.72 -5.96
CA LYS A 158 -13.89 3.68 -5.02
C LYS A 158 -14.16 2.30 -4.41
N ARG A 159 -13.69 1.21 -5.05
CA ARG A 159 -13.80 -0.19 -4.56
C ARG A 159 -13.15 -0.40 -3.19
N VAL A 160 -12.14 0.40 -2.86
CA VAL A 160 -11.40 0.28 -1.61
C VAL A 160 -12.14 1.03 -0.50
N PRO A 161 -12.55 0.37 0.60
CA PRO A 161 -13.09 1.06 1.77
C PRO A 161 -12.08 2.05 2.34
N ARG A 162 -12.55 3.21 2.80
CA ARG A 162 -11.75 4.17 3.58
C ARG A 162 -12.13 3.99 5.04
N VAL A 163 -11.13 3.73 5.87
CA VAL A 163 -11.28 3.62 7.33
C VAL A 163 -10.60 4.83 7.95
N TYR A 164 -11.38 5.66 8.64
CA TYR A 164 -10.91 6.86 9.32
C TYR A 164 -10.54 6.53 10.76
N ILE A 165 -9.38 7.00 11.19
CA ILE A 165 -8.81 6.70 12.50
C ILE A 165 -8.53 8.01 13.23
N GLU A 166 -9.06 8.14 14.43
CA GLU A 166 -8.80 9.26 15.33
C GLU A 166 -8.43 8.71 16.71
N ASN A 167 -7.33 9.21 17.31
CA ASN A 167 -6.85 8.76 18.62
C ASN A 167 -6.71 7.23 18.75
N GLY A 168 -6.27 6.57 17.66
CA GLY A 168 -6.09 5.12 17.59
C GLY A 168 -7.39 4.31 17.46
N ARG A 169 -8.54 4.96 17.23
CA ARG A 169 -9.85 4.33 17.12
C ARG A 169 -10.49 4.61 15.77
N VAL A 170 -11.27 3.65 15.27
CA VAL A 170 -12.02 3.82 14.03
C VAL A 170 -13.21 4.73 14.28
N THR A 171 -13.32 5.82 13.51
CA THR A 171 -14.38 6.81 13.64
C THR A 171 -15.35 6.80 12.47
N GLY A 172 -14.97 6.21 11.33
CA GLY A 172 -15.86 6.11 10.17
C GLY A 172 -15.34 5.13 9.13
N ILE A 173 -16.26 4.50 8.41
CA ILE A 173 -15.95 3.64 7.27
C ILE A 173 -16.77 4.11 6.07
N VAL A 174 -16.10 4.47 4.99
CA VAL A 174 -16.72 4.86 3.72
C VAL A 174 -16.47 3.78 2.69
N THR A 175 -17.54 3.23 2.13
CA THR A 175 -17.50 2.15 1.14
C THR A 175 -18.17 2.56 -0.16
N LEU A 176 -18.12 1.70 -1.19
CA LEU A 176 -18.89 1.90 -2.41
C LEU A 176 -20.39 2.10 -2.19
N VAL A 177 -20.96 1.46 -1.16
CA VAL A 177 -22.41 1.45 -0.91
C VAL A 177 -22.84 2.51 0.10
N GLY A 178 -21.94 3.43 0.45
CA GLY A 178 -22.21 4.54 1.38
C GLY A 178 -21.33 4.52 2.62
N GLU A 179 -21.59 5.49 3.50
CA GLU A 179 -20.92 5.64 4.79
C GLU A 179 -21.58 4.76 5.84
N ARG A 180 -20.76 4.08 6.64
CA ARG A 180 -21.20 3.31 7.79
C ARG A 180 -20.41 3.79 8.99
N LEU A 181 -21.12 4.23 10.03
CA LEU A 181 -20.51 4.39 11.34
C LEU A 181 -20.24 2.98 11.90
N PRO A 182 -19.05 2.70 12.44
CA PRO A 182 -18.77 1.41 13.06
C PRO A 182 -19.81 1.17 14.17
N LYS A 183 -20.36 -0.05 14.21
CA LYS A 183 -21.46 -0.39 15.15
C LYS A 183 -21.05 -0.33 16.62
N GLU A 184 -19.75 -0.25 16.91
CA GLU A 184 -19.13 -0.10 18.22
C GLU A 184 -17.67 0.38 18.04
N HIS A 185 -17.04 0.90 19.10
CA HIS A 185 -15.66 1.39 19.10
C HIS A 185 -14.65 0.23 18.96
N VAL A 186 -14.48 -0.32 17.76
CA VAL A 186 -13.61 -1.48 17.51
C VAL A 186 -12.15 -1.02 17.35
N PRO A 187 -11.18 -1.63 18.09
CA PRO A 187 -9.76 -1.40 17.85
C PRO A 187 -9.37 -1.82 16.43
N LEU A 188 -8.47 -1.07 15.78
CA LEU A 188 -8.02 -1.35 14.40
C LEU A 188 -7.58 -2.80 14.16
N SER A 189 -7.05 -3.44 15.21
CA SER A 189 -6.59 -4.84 15.20
C SER A 189 -7.71 -5.88 15.11
N GLN A 190 -8.96 -5.50 15.35
CA GLN A 190 -10.13 -6.39 15.37
C GLN A 190 -11.10 -6.16 14.21
N GLU A 191 -10.89 -5.11 13.39
CA GLU A 191 -11.75 -4.82 12.25
C GLU A 191 -11.38 -5.68 11.03
N ARG A 192 -12.28 -6.60 10.67
CA ARG A 192 -12.23 -7.33 9.40
C ARG A 192 -12.80 -6.46 8.27
N VAL A 193 -12.13 -5.36 7.95
CA VAL A 193 -12.33 -4.63 6.68
C VAL A 193 -11.52 -5.28 5.58
#